data_AF-A0A2L0F469-F1
#
_entry.id   AF-A0A2L0F469-F1
#
_cell.length_a   1.000
_cell.length_b   1.000
_cell.length_c   1.000
_cell.angle_alpha   90.00
_cell.angle_beta   90.00
_cell.angle_gamma   90.00
#
_symmetry.space_group_name_H-M   'P 1'
#
loop_
_entity.id
_entity.type
_entity.pdbx_description
1 polymer ?
#
loop_
_entity_poly.entity_id
_entity_poly.type
_entity_poly.pdbx_seq_one_letter_code
_entity_poly.pdbx_strand_id
1 'polypeptide(L)'
;MPDRSLIDEGGGAGGAGGQGGGGGIAGNGGNDAGGGGSGGDGGSTGTSGGGGSGGDGGSTGTSGGGGNGGGGGNDGGGSATSSASSGGGDGGSGGDGSATSSSSSTSSGGGDGGGGAASSSGSGGGGDGGSGGDGGSGGDGGSGGDGGSSGSGGPACTADAECPAPASECATTRCLDGTCVTTNVDAGTPAEMQMDGDCATRVCDADGAVVEVNQDDDVPNDRSECTIDACVDGSPRHDPVAVGTVCSLADGGLCNPLGVCVPCLVDADCPSEVCIEYACQEPSCTDGRLNGDESGIDCGGSFCPTCGAPATVTSVDYPVIALGGALVLTGTGFTGATQVIVGYRTQSFTVDSDTQITIPALSGDMEPGERDVVVNRPGALSSTFPVTVIRLQINEIEADTPTMPLNDDREFVEISTGVRNVSLAGYTLVLFNGGVSGDPSYRAVELNGTTNAAGLLLVGNPAVTPEPAVRLDPVAISNNLQNGADAAGLYQALPAAFPSGTPVTATHLIDAVVYGAGHAADAELLNALISSDPEAPERVQPDEGDTGALSSTQSIQRCADGVRDGRLFRAAAPTPGARNTVRCP
;
A
#
# COMPACT_ATOMS: atom_id res chain seq x y z
N MET A 1 10.65 10.61 5.17
CA MET A 1 10.99 11.92 5.77
C MET A 1 11.00 12.96 4.67
N PRO A 2 10.32 14.10 4.80
CA PRO A 2 10.63 15.29 4.03
C PRO A 2 11.76 16.09 4.70
N ASP A 3 12.49 16.83 3.87
CA ASP A 3 13.61 17.69 4.21
C ASP A 3 13.18 18.92 5.05
N ARG A 4 14.10 19.46 5.85
CA ARG A 4 13.93 20.72 6.59
C ARG A 4 15.10 21.65 6.28
N SER A 5 14.94 22.43 5.23
CA SER A 5 15.83 23.54 4.89
C SER A 5 15.21 24.88 5.33
N LEU A 6 16.09 25.76 5.83
CA LEU A 6 16.00 27.23 5.80
C LEU A 6 14.80 27.92 6.48
N ILE A 7 15.07 28.54 7.62
CA ILE A 7 14.50 29.85 7.96
C ILE A 7 15.67 30.78 8.30
N ASP A 8 15.93 31.74 7.43
CA ASP A 8 16.62 32.99 7.71
C ASP A 8 15.63 34.10 7.36
N GLU A 9 15.52 35.12 8.21
CA GLU A 9 14.86 36.42 8.00
C GLU A 9 15.20 37.25 9.24
N GLY A 10 15.87 38.40 9.04
CA GLY A 10 16.54 39.13 10.13
C GLY A 10 15.78 40.35 10.67
N GLY A 11 16.39 41.00 11.67
CA GLY A 11 16.14 42.42 11.98
C GLY A 11 16.00 42.78 13.46
N GLY A 12 16.88 43.63 13.99
CA GLY A 12 16.68 44.18 15.35
C GLY A 12 17.92 44.73 16.08
N ALA A 13 18.56 45.75 15.52
CA ALA A 13 19.68 46.55 16.03
C ALA A 13 19.94 46.64 17.58
N GLY A 14 21.24 46.67 17.95
CA GLY A 14 21.73 47.51 19.06
C GLY A 14 22.88 46.95 19.91
N GLY A 15 23.91 47.77 20.19
CA GLY A 15 24.76 47.58 21.38
C GLY A 15 26.27 47.46 21.17
N ALA A 16 26.96 48.59 21.25
CA ALA A 16 28.41 48.80 21.27
C ALA A 16 29.30 47.81 22.07
N GLY A 17 30.44 47.45 21.45
CA GLY A 17 31.79 47.75 22.00
C GLY A 17 32.43 46.81 23.03
N GLY A 18 33.67 46.36 22.74
CA GLY A 18 34.55 45.71 23.71
C GLY A 18 35.86 45.20 23.10
N GLN A 19 37.01 45.55 23.67
CA GLN A 19 38.37 45.18 23.20
C GLN A 19 39.04 44.14 24.12
N GLY A 20 40.07 43.45 23.60
CA GLY A 20 40.96 42.50 24.33
C GLY A 20 40.85 41.09 23.73
N GLY A 21 41.90 40.40 23.26
CA GLY A 21 43.26 40.25 23.81
C GLY A 21 43.31 38.97 24.67
N GLY A 22 44.27 38.04 24.57
CA GLY A 22 45.45 37.90 23.72
C GLY A 22 46.45 36.90 24.37
N GLY A 23 46.90 35.87 23.64
CA GLY A 23 47.79 34.79 24.16
C GLY A 23 47.10 33.80 25.12
N GLY A 24 47.60 32.59 25.38
CA GLY A 24 48.78 31.89 24.83
C GLY A 24 49.37 30.87 25.83
N ILE A 25 50.18 29.94 25.30
CA ILE A 25 51.16 29.07 26.01
C ILE A 25 50.65 27.71 26.57
N ALA A 26 51.43 26.69 26.17
CA ALA A 26 51.37 25.24 26.42
C ALA A 26 51.76 24.76 27.84
N GLY A 27 51.71 23.43 28.08
CA GLY A 27 52.62 22.80 29.07
C GLY A 27 52.31 21.39 29.61
N ASN A 28 52.90 20.36 28.97
CA ASN A 28 53.56 19.16 29.53
C ASN A 28 52.94 18.18 30.57
N GLY A 29 53.37 16.91 30.43
CA GLY A 29 53.42 15.85 31.47
C GLY A 29 52.65 14.60 31.06
N GLY A 30 53.23 13.42 30.75
CA GLY A 30 54.61 12.95 30.90
C GLY A 30 54.80 12.17 32.21
N ASN A 31 55.08 10.86 32.11
CA ASN A 31 55.66 9.90 33.09
C ASN A 31 55.35 8.45 32.63
N ASP A 32 56.06 7.43 33.09
CA ASP A 32 57.35 6.85 32.66
C ASP A 32 57.51 5.45 33.33
N ALA A 33 58.35 4.55 32.78
CA ALA A 33 58.80 3.23 33.33
C ALA A 33 57.73 2.10 33.57
N GLY A 34 58.03 0.79 33.57
CA GLY A 34 59.25 -0.02 33.33
C GLY A 34 59.26 -1.32 34.21
N GLY A 35 59.83 -2.49 33.88
CA GLY A 35 60.47 -3.01 32.66
C GLY A 35 61.30 -4.32 32.90
N GLY A 36 61.08 -5.41 32.13
CA GLY A 36 61.76 -6.74 32.27
C GLY A 36 61.04 -7.76 33.19
N GLY A 37 61.28 -9.07 33.18
CA GLY A 37 62.13 -9.93 32.33
C GLY A 37 62.26 -11.39 32.89
N SER A 38 62.71 -12.33 32.04
CA SER A 38 63.41 -13.61 32.39
C SER A 38 62.72 -14.77 33.16
N GLY A 39 62.44 -15.86 32.42
CA GLY A 39 62.89 -17.26 32.63
C GLY A 39 62.84 -17.99 34.00
N GLY A 40 62.40 -19.26 33.97
CA GLY A 40 62.58 -20.23 35.08
C GLY A 40 62.09 -21.65 34.74
N ASP A 41 63.01 -22.61 34.62
CA ASP A 41 62.75 -24.04 34.40
C ASP A 41 62.60 -24.84 35.72
N GLY A 42 61.93 -26.00 35.63
CA GLY A 42 61.99 -27.10 36.62
C GLY A 42 60.76 -27.22 37.55
N GLY A 43 60.31 -28.41 37.95
CA GLY A 43 60.77 -29.76 37.59
C GLY A 43 60.20 -30.83 38.55
N SER A 44 59.79 -31.96 37.99
CA SER A 44 59.55 -33.28 38.64
C SER A 44 59.06 -33.38 40.10
N THR A 45 57.88 -33.99 40.28
CA THR A 45 57.73 -35.20 41.11
C THR A 45 56.65 -36.11 40.53
N GLY A 46 56.99 -37.36 40.21
CA GLY A 46 56.00 -38.40 39.92
C GLY A 46 55.81 -39.33 41.12
N THR A 47 54.67 -40.00 41.20
CA THR A 47 54.48 -41.22 42.00
C THR A 47 53.55 -42.18 41.30
N SER A 48 53.93 -43.45 41.29
CA SER A 48 53.31 -44.56 40.59
C SER A 48 52.57 -45.53 41.51
N GLY A 49 51.50 -46.13 41.01
CA GLY A 49 50.78 -47.29 41.57
C GLY A 49 49.48 -47.44 40.77
N GLY A 50 49.12 -48.56 40.11
CA GLY A 50 49.40 -49.95 40.45
C GLY A 50 48.48 -50.36 41.59
N GLY A 51 47.48 -51.24 41.45
CA GLY A 51 47.05 -52.17 40.41
C GLY A 51 46.04 -53.13 41.08
N GLY A 52 45.25 -53.92 40.35
CA GLY A 52 44.28 -54.81 41.00
C GLY A 52 43.33 -55.51 40.04
N SER A 53 43.49 -56.83 39.91
CA SER A 53 42.71 -57.70 39.03
C SER A 53 41.66 -58.51 39.79
N GLY A 54 40.65 -59.03 39.07
CA GLY A 54 39.77 -60.12 39.51
C GLY A 54 38.33 -59.69 39.85
N GLY A 55 37.30 -60.48 39.54
CA GLY A 55 37.30 -61.74 38.79
C GLY A 55 35.92 -62.42 38.76
N ASP A 56 35.67 -63.15 37.66
CA ASP A 56 34.84 -64.35 37.46
C ASP A 56 33.49 -64.60 38.19
N GLY A 57 32.53 -65.09 37.38
CA GLY A 57 31.43 -65.99 37.81
C GLY A 57 30.01 -65.44 37.59
N GLY A 58 29.06 -66.17 36.99
CA GLY A 58 29.18 -67.46 36.30
C GLY A 58 27.85 -68.22 36.13
N SER A 59 27.33 -68.25 34.89
CA SER A 59 26.63 -69.38 34.23
C SER A 59 25.33 -70.02 34.78
N THR A 60 24.71 -70.83 33.90
CA THR A 60 23.53 -71.72 34.05
C THR A 60 22.14 -71.05 34.06
N GLY A 61 21.10 -71.56 33.36
CA GLY A 61 21.07 -72.57 32.29
C GLY A 61 19.70 -73.26 32.10
N THR A 62 19.37 -73.66 30.86
CA THR A 62 18.35 -74.68 30.46
C THR A 62 16.84 -74.39 30.76
N SER A 63 15.82 -74.87 30.03
CA SER A 63 15.71 -75.78 28.84
C SER A 63 14.28 -75.85 28.25
N GLY A 64 14.15 -76.31 26.99
CA GLY A 64 12.89 -76.77 26.33
C GLY A 64 12.25 -75.69 25.43
N GLY A 65 11.95 -75.89 24.13
CA GLY A 65 11.65 -77.08 23.32
C GLY A 65 10.15 -77.08 22.97
N GLY A 66 9.64 -77.35 21.77
CA GLY A 66 10.19 -77.68 20.44
C GLY A 66 9.05 -78.25 19.57
N GLY A 67 8.95 -77.94 18.27
CA GLY A 67 7.87 -78.47 17.41
C GLY A 67 7.75 -77.86 16.00
N ASN A 68 7.74 -78.73 14.98
CA ASN A 68 7.51 -78.45 13.55
C ASN A 68 6.06 -78.00 13.24
N GLY A 69 5.67 -77.44 12.09
CA GLY A 69 6.41 -77.06 10.86
C GLY A 69 5.55 -77.23 9.59
N GLY A 70 5.81 -76.43 8.53
CA GLY A 70 5.17 -76.49 7.19
C GLY A 70 3.73 -75.91 7.11
N GLY A 71 3.23 -75.41 5.98
CA GLY A 71 3.84 -75.17 4.66
C GLY A 71 2.77 -75.18 3.54
N GLY A 72 3.01 -74.46 2.43
CA GLY A 72 2.23 -74.56 1.19
C GLY A 72 1.02 -73.63 1.05
N GLY A 73 0.73 -73.22 -0.20
CA GLY A 73 -0.43 -72.40 -0.57
C GLY A 73 -1.23 -72.99 -1.75
N ASN A 74 -1.92 -72.10 -2.46
CA ASN A 74 -2.72 -72.29 -3.68
C ASN A 74 -4.14 -72.91 -3.59
N ASP A 75 -5.05 -72.14 -4.18
CA ASP A 75 -6.13 -72.51 -5.10
C ASP A 75 -7.25 -73.48 -4.67
N GLY A 76 -8.42 -72.88 -4.40
CA GLY A 76 -9.73 -73.50 -4.59
C GLY A 76 -10.56 -72.68 -5.58
N GLY A 77 -11.08 -73.35 -6.62
CA GLY A 77 -11.88 -72.80 -7.71
C GLY A 77 -13.22 -72.13 -7.32
N GLY A 78 -14.10 -71.79 -8.25
CA GLY A 78 -14.11 -72.12 -9.67
C GLY A 78 -15.54 -72.15 -10.21
N SER A 79 -15.87 -71.12 -11.00
CA SER A 79 -16.94 -71.09 -12.02
C SER A 79 -18.43 -71.02 -11.63
N ALA A 80 -19.15 -70.20 -12.40
CA ALA A 80 -20.53 -70.40 -12.90
C ALA A 80 -21.72 -70.22 -11.91
N THR A 81 -22.89 -69.67 -12.27
CA THR A 81 -23.42 -69.11 -13.55
C THR A 81 -24.75 -68.36 -13.31
N SER A 82 -25.19 -67.56 -14.30
CA SER A 82 -26.62 -67.27 -14.67
C SER A 82 -27.52 -66.50 -13.68
N SER A 83 -28.47 -65.63 -14.11
CA SER A 83 -28.85 -65.15 -15.46
C SER A 83 -29.93 -64.04 -15.42
N ALA A 84 -29.95 -63.18 -16.44
CA ALA A 84 -31.13 -62.55 -17.09
C ALA A 84 -32.00 -61.54 -16.29
N SER A 85 -32.67 -60.54 -16.90
CA SER A 85 -32.52 -59.89 -18.22
C SER A 85 -33.44 -58.65 -18.34
N SER A 86 -33.07 -57.66 -19.18
CA SER A 86 -33.94 -56.73 -19.96
C SER A 86 -35.11 -56.03 -19.25
N GLY A 87 -35.07 -54.71 -19.05
CA GLY A 87 -35.57 -53.70 -20.03
C GLY A 87 -36.87 -53.08 -19.47
N GLY A 88 -37.32 -51.87 -19.77
CA GLY A 88 -36.93 -50.81 -20.72
C GLY A 88 -38.21 -50.05 -21.12
N GLY A 89 -38.15 -48.73 -21.35
CA GLY A 89 -39.28 -47.97 -21.94
C GLY A 89 -39.80 -46.78 -21.11
N ASP A 90 -39.98 -45.66 -21.82
CA ASP A 90 -40.47 -44.37 -21.35
C ASP A 90 -42.00 -44.30 -21.23
N GLY A 91 -42.52 -43.26 -20.55
CA GLY A 91 -43.93 -42.91 -20.58
C GLY A 91 -44.32 -41.93 -19.46
N GLY A 92 -44.79 -40.74 -19.81
CA GLY A 92 -45.14 -39.68 -18.85
C GLY A 92 -46.60 -39.26 -18.86
N SER A 93 -46.84 -38.14 -18.17
CA SER A 93 -48.00 -37.23 -18.27
C SER A 93 -49.32 -37.62 -17.59
N GLY A 94 -49.94 -36.60 -16.97
CA GLY A 94 -51.28 -36.61 -16.35
C GLY A 94 -51.22 -36.64 -14.82
N GLY A 95 -51.86 -35.73 -14.08
CA GLY A 95 -52.71 -34.60 -14.49
C GLY A 95 -53.80 -34.35 -13.43
N ASP A 96 -54.04 -33.07 -13.10
CA ASP A 96 -55.20 -32.53 -12.36
C ASP A 96 -55.42 -33.02 -10.89
N GLY A 97 -55.89 -32.20 -9.95
CA GLY A 97 -56.14 -30.75 -9.99
C GLY A 97 -57.02 -30.28 -8.81
N SER A 98 -57.02 -28.97 -8.56
CA SER A 98 -57.96 -28.20 -7.69
C SER A 98 -57.87 -28.38 -6.15
N ALA A 99 -58.28 -27.43 -5.31
CA ALA A 99 -58.23 -25.95 -5.31
C ALA A 99 -58.95 -25.41 -4.05
N THR A 100 -58.37 -24.47 -3.30
CA THR A 100 -59.12 -23.50 -2.47
C THR A 100 -58.31 -22.22 -2.20
N SER A 101 -58.78 -21.09 -2.76
CA SER A 101 -58.79 -19.70 -2.21
C SER A 101 -57.60 -19.22 -1.34
N SER A 102 -56.73 -18.32 -1.80
CA SER A 102 -56.88 -16.83 -1.84
C SER A 102 -57.02 -16.17 -0.46
N SER A 103 -56.30 -15.10 -0.10
CA SER A 103 -55.89 -13.94 -0.93
C SER A 103 -54.75 -13.09 -0.32
N SER A 104 -54.03 -12.34 -1.19
CA SER A 104 -53.31 -11.05 -0.97
C SER A 104 -52.29 -10.92 0.19
N SER A 105 -51.07 -10.40 0.01
CA SER A 105 -50.42 -9.84 -1.20
C SER A 105 -48.89 -9.91 -1.14
N THR A 106 -48.28 -10.12 -2.32
CA THR A 106 -46.85 -10.09 -2.65
C THR A 106 -46.18 -8.73 -2.32
N SER A 107 -44.90 -8.60 -1.92
CA SER A 107 -43.61 -9.13 -2.45
C SER A 107 -43.17 -8.39 -3.74
N SER A 108 -41.88 -8.24 -4.13
CA SER A 108 -40.55 -8.54 -3.52
C SER A 108 -39.40 -8.20 -4.49
N GLY A 109 -38.17 -7.94 -3.99
CA GLY A 109 -36.88 -8.05 -4.73
C GLY A 109 -36.54 -6.91 -5.71
N GLY A 110 -35.28 -6.67 -6.11
CA GLY A 110 -34.00 -7.31 -5.74
C GLY A 110 -33.19 -7.79 -6.97
N GLY A 111 -31.88 -7.50 -7.02
CA GLY A 111 -30.92 -8.15 -7.95
C GLY A 111 -30.18 -7.25 -8.98
N ASP A 112 -28.97 -6.83 -8.60
CA ASP A 112 -27.68 -6.76 -9.33
C ASP A 112 -27.57 -6.70 -10.88
N GLY A 113 -26.61 -5.88 -11.35
CA GLY A 113 -25.61 -6.38 -12.32
C GLY A 113 -25.43 -5.69 -13.69
N GLY A 114 -24.56 -4.67 -13.74
CA GLY A 114 -23.47 -4.52 -14.72
C GLY A 114 -23.72 -4.25 -16.23
N GLY A 115 -22.77 -3.52 -16.84
CA GLY A 115 -22.48 -3.56 -18.29
C GLY A 115 -23.21 -2.53 -19.16
N GLY A 116 -22.48 -1.55 -19.70
CA GLY A 116 -23.04 -0.52 -20.59
C GLY A 116 -23.06 -0.90 -22.08
N ALA A 117 -23.87 -0.18 -22.86
CA ALA A 117 -23.70 -0.09 -24.32
C ALA A 117 -24.43 1.13 -24.91
N ALA A 118 -24.01 1.48 -26.12
CA ALA A 118 -24.41 2.60 -26.95
C ALA A 118 -25.90 2.69 -27.35
N SER A 119 -26.32 3.93 -27.61
CA SER A 119 -27.18 4.38 -28.74
C SER A 119 -28.54 3.74 -29.04
N SER A 120 -29.53 4.64 -29.14
CA SER A 120 -30.62 4.71 -30.15
C SER A 120 -32.04 4.19 -29.84
N SER A 121 -32.97 5.16 -29.80
CA SER A 121 -34.36 5.16 -30.30
C SER A 121 -35.44 4.23 -29.68
N GLY A 122 -36.58 4.81 -29.23
CA GLY A 122 -37.71 4.00 -28.75
C GLY A 122 -38.99 4.69 -28.20
N SER A 123 -39.36 5.90 -28.64
CA SER A 123 -40.71 6.53 -28.63
C SER A 123 -41.81 6.24 -27.57
N GLY A 124 -42.31 7.32 -26.93
CA GLY A 124 -43.72 7.50 -26.47
C GLY A 124 -43.94 7.66 -24.95
N GLY A 125 -44.79 8.56 -24.43
CA GLY A 125 -45.54 9.68 -25.04
C GLY A 125 -46.58 10.33 -24.09
N GLY A 126 -46.77 11.66 -24.17
CA GLY A 126 -47.72 12.50 -23.38
C GLY A 126 -47.20 12.89 -21.98
N GLY A 127 -47.43 14.08 -21.42
CA GLY A 127 -48.13 15.32 -21.84
C GLY A 127 -48.55 16.12 -20.57
N ASP A 128 -48.72 17.45 -20.51
CA ASP A 128 -48.60 18.60 -21.44
C ASP A 128 -48.47 19.89 -20.56
N GLY A 129 -48.19 21.11 -21.08
CA GLY A 129 -48.21 22.28 -20.17
C GLY A 129 -47.81 23.75 -20.53
N GLY A 130 -47.33 24.11 -21.74
CA GLY A 130 -47.15 25.53 -22.16
C GLY A 130 -45.98 26.33 -21.53
N SER A 131 -45.56 27.51 -22.03
CA SER A 131 -45.96 28.30 -23.22
C SER A 131 -44.90 29.38 -23.58
N GLY A 132 -44.75 29.69 -24.88
CA GLY A 132 -44.02 30.87 -25.40
C GLY A 132 -42.60 30.58 -25.91
N GLY A 133 -42.13 31.11 -27.05
CA GLY A 133 -42.77 31.94 -28.08
C GLY A 133 -41.90 31.98 -29.35
N ASP A 134 -42.49 32.34 -30.50
CA ASP A 134 -41.96 31.97 -31.82
C ASP A 134 -40.69 32.71 -32.31
N GLY A 135 -39.87 32.00 -33.08
CA GLY A 135 -38.72 32.53 -33.84
C GLY A 135 -38.51 31.73 -35.14
N GLY A 136 -39.41 31.93 -36.11
CA GLY A 136 -39.47 31.09 -37.32
C GLY A 136 -38.38 31.38 -38.36
N SER A 137 -37.82 30.31 -38.93
CA SER A 137 -36.94 30.39 -40.11
C SER A 137 -37.70 30.71 -41.39
N GLY A 138 -37.16 31.64 -42.19
CA GLY A 138 -37.48 31.83 -43.60
C GLY A 138 -36.43 32.74 -44.23
N GLY A 139 -36.00 32.56 -45.47
CA GLY A 139 -36.33 31.54 -46.46
C GLY A 139 -35.72 31.97 -47.81
N ASP A 140 -35.17 31.04 -48.58
CA ASP A 140 -34.42 31.39 -49.79
C ASP A 140 -35.29 32.11 -50.84
N GLY A 141 -34.87 33.32 -51.22
CA GLY A 141 -35.67 34.25 -52.03
C GLY A 141 -34.94 34.78 -53.26
N GLY A 142 -35.09 34.07 -54.38
CA GLY A 142 -35.10 34.53 -55.78
C GLY A 142 -34.30 35.77 -56.23
N SER A 143 -33.43 35.56 -57.22
CA SER A 143 -32.78 36.61 -58.01
C SER A 143 -33.76 37.48 -58.81
N GLY A 144 -33.46 38.78 -58.98
CA GLY A 144 -34.01 39.58 -60.08
C GLY A 144 -34.00 41.10 -59.86
N GLY A 145 -33.31 41.85 -60.71
CA GLY A 145 -33.49 43.30 -60.80
C GLY A 145 -32.26 44.14 -61.20
N ASP A 146 -31.77 44.00 -62.43
CA ASP A 146 -30.94 45.06 -63.02
C ASP A 146 -31.79 46.33 -63.24
N GLY A 147 -31.32 47.49 -62.76
CA GLY A 147 -31.84 48.78 -63.20
C GLY A 147 -31.90 49.87 -62.12
N GLY A 148 -30.93 50.78 -62.12
CA GLY A 148 -31.00 51.95 -61.22
C GLY A 148 -29.74 52.80 -61.07
N SER A 149 -29.09 53.23 -62.15
CA SER A 149 -28.11 54.32 -62.04
C SER A 149 -28.79 55.67 -61.76
N SER A 150 -29.16 55.92 -60.51
CA SER A 150 -29.18 57.27 -59.94
C SER A 150 -27.80 57.52 -59.33
N GLY A 151 -26.98 58.43 -59.84
CA GLY A 151 -27.36 59.76 -60.31
C GLY A 151 -26.96 60.73 -59.20
N SER A 152 -25.72 61.24 -59.30
CA SER A 152 -25.03 61.96 -58.23
C SER A 152 -25.84 63.13 -57.68
N GLY A 153 -25.99 63.17 -56.36
CA GLY A 153 -26.78 64.17 -55.66
C GLY A 153 -27.04 63.76 -54.22
N GLY A 154 -25.97 63.62 -53.42
CA GLY A 154 -26.12 63.65 -51.97
C GLY A 154 -26.83 64.97 -51.55
N PRO A 155 -27.54 65.00 -50.41
CA PRO A 155 -28.26 66.20 -49.99
C PRO A 155 -27.33 67.41 -50.00
N ALA A 156 -27.84 68.53 -50.55
CA ALA A 156 -27.09 69.76 -50.64
C ALA A 156 -26.85 70.31 -49.22
N CYS A 157 -25.61 70.67 -48.93
CA CYS A 157 -25.15 71.06 -47.61
C CYS A 157 -24.31 72.35 -47.68
N THR A 158 -24.20 73.04 -46.56
CA THR A 158 -23.33 74.21 -46.35
C THR A 158 -22.37 74.03 -45.18
N ALA A 159 -22.58 73.01 -44.34
CA ALA A 159 -21.69 72.54 -43.28
C ALA A 159 -21.85 71.03 -43.05
N ASP A 160 -20.83 70.36 -42.50
CA ASP A 160 -20.81 68.91 -42.26
C ASP A 160 -22.02 68.42 -41.43
N ALA A 161 -22.49 69.23 -40.48
CA ALA A 161 -23.64 68.92 -39.61
C ALA A 161 -25.00 68.87 -40.32
N GLU A 162 -25.08 69.28 -41.60
CA GLU A 162 -26.30 69.20 -42.42
C GLU A 162 -26.39 67.87 -43.18
N CYS A 163 -25.35 67.04 -43.14
CA CYS A 163 -25.34 65.73 -43.76
C CYS A 163 -26.02 64.66 -42.86
N PRO A 164 -26.76 63.70 -43.45
CA PRO A 164 -27.28 62.56 -42.71
C PRO A 164 -26.16 61.78 -42.03
N ALA A 165 -26.40 61.27 -40.81
CA ALA A 165 -25.47 60.35 -40.18
C ALA A 165 -25.23 59.12 -41.08
N PRO A 166 -23.97 58.65 -41.21
CA PRO A 166 -23.67 57.46 -41.99
C PRO A 166 -24.28 56.20 -41.35
N ALA A 167 -24.41 55.14 -42.16
CA ALA A 167 -25.02 53.87 -41.73
C ALA A 167 -24.15 53.02 -40.78
N SER A 168 -22.92 53.44 -40.53
CA SER A 168 -21.91 52.76 -39.72
C SER A 168 -21.13 53.81 -38.92
N GLU A 169 -20.80 53.49 -37.67
CA GLU A 169 -19.92 54.29 -36.79
C GLU A 169 -18.50 54.44 -37.39
N CYS A 170 -18.10 53.53 -38.27
CA CYS A 170 -16.82 53.52 -38.96
C CYS A 170 -16.79 54.33 -40.26
N ALA A 171 -17.77 55.22 -40.46
CA ALA A 171 -17.78 56.21 -41.52
C ALA A 171 -18.15 57.58 -40.97
N THR A 172 -17.75 58.64 -41.68
CA THR A 172 -18.11 60.03 -41.39
C THR A 172 -18.62 60.70 -42.65
N THR A 173 -19.57 61.62 -42.52
CA THR A 173 -20.07 62.42 -43.66
C THR A 173 -19.57 63.85 -43.56
N ARG A 174 -19.01 64.39 -44.64
CA ARG A 174 -18.53 65.77 -44.75
C ARG A 174 -19.14 66.50 -45.93
N CYS A 175 -19.30 67.80 -45.80
CA CYS A 175 -19.82 68.67 -46.83
C CYS A 175 -18.67 69.22 -47.70
N LEU A 176 -18.45 68.60 -48.85
CA LEU A 176 -17.41 69.02 -49.80
C LEU A 176 -18.08 69.56 -51.07
N ASP A 177 -17.70 70.79 -51.47
CA ASP A 177 -18.24 71.50 -52.65
C ASP A 177 -19.78 71.49 -52.75
N GLY A 178 -20.45 71.60 -51.59
CA GLY A 178 -21.92 71.65 -51.47
C GLY A 178 -22.64 70.30 -51.54
N THR A 179 -21.90 69.19 -51.55
CA THR A 179 -22.46 67.82 -51.56
C THR A 179 -21.96 67.03 -50.35
N CYS A 180 -22.85 66.29 -49.70
CA CYS A 180 -22.46 65.33 -48.67
C CYS A 180 -21.68 64.14 -49.28
N VAL A 181 -20.44 63.96 -48.83
CA VAL A 181 -19.56 62.85 -49.20
C VAL A 181 -19.28 62.03 -47.94
N THR A 182 -19.38 60.70 -48.05
CA THR A 182 -19.00 59.77 -46.98
C THR A 182 -17.51 59.42 -47.11
N THR A 183 -16.77 59.53 -46.01
CA THR A 183 -15.37 59.12 -45.88
C THR A 183 -15.25 58.14 -44.71
N ASN A 184 -14.67 56.97 -44.97
CA ASN A 184 -14.44 55.96 -43.94
C ASN A 184 -13.49 56.50 -42.87
N VAL A 185 -13.67 56.03 -41.64
CA VAL A 185 -12.74 56.24 -40.53
C VAL A 185 -11.50 55.38 -40.77
N ASP A 186 -10.33 55.80 -40.29
CA ASP A 186 -9.08 55.04 -40.48
C ASP A 186 -9.19 53.63 -39.87
N ALA A 187 -8.75 52.63 -40.63
CA ALA A 187 -8.82 51.23 -40.22
C ALA A 187 -8.03 50.99 -38.91
N GLY A 188 -8.60 50.20 -38.00
CA GLY A 188 -8.09 50.00 -36.65
C GLY A 188 -8.58 51.03 -35.61
N THR A 189 -9.42 52.00 -35.98
CA THR A 189 -10.07 52.88 -35.00
C THR A 189 -11.12 52.10 -34.19
N PRO A 190 -11.13 52.16 -32.84
CA PRO A 190 -12.14 51.50 -32.02
C PRO A 190 -13.55 52.06 -32.25
N ALA A 191 -14.53 51.16 -32.29
CA ALA A 191 -15.96 51.46 -32.28
C ALA A 191 -16.41 52.06 -30.94
N GLU A 192 -17.49 52.86 -30.94
CA GLU A 192 -17.97 53.58 -29.74
C GLU A 192 -18.51 52.64 -28.66
N MET A 193 -19.08 51.50 -29.07
CA MET A 193 -19.51 50.43 -28.18
C MET A 193 -18.54 49.26 -28.26
N GLN A 194 -17.65 49.12 -27.28
CA GLN A 194 -17.00 47.83 -26.99
C GLN A 194 -17.93 47.00 -26.10
N MET A 195 -17.78 45.68 -26.14
CA MET A 195 -18.22 44.81 -25.05
C MET A 195 -16.99 44.50 -24.20
N ASP A 196 -17.17 44.30 -22.89
CA ASP A 196 -16.09 44.14 -21.92
C ASP A 196 -16.08 42.67 -21.49
N GLY A 197 -14.97 41.96 -21.71
CA GLY A 197 -14.85 40.53 -21.48
C GLY A 197 -15.53 39.64 -22.53
N ASP A 198 -15.56 40.05 -23.80
CA ASP A 198 -16.00 39.21 -24.93
C ASP A 198 -14.85 38.60 -25.76
N CYS A 199 -13.59 38.87 -25.36
CA CYS A 199 -12.35 38.47 -26.03
C CYS A 199 -12.12 39.12 -27.40
N ALA A 200 -12.84 40.20 -27.71
CA ALA A 200 -12.74 40.91 -28.97
C ALA A 200 -12.61 42.42 -28.76
N THR A 201 -12.10 43.09 -29.79
CA THR A 201 -12.27 44.53 -29.93
C THR A 201 -12.98 44.84 -31.24
N ARG A 202 -14.02 45.66 -31.15
CA ARG A 202 -14.78 46.15 -32.30
C ARG A 202 -14.03 47.32 -32.89
N VAL A 203 -13.47 47.16 -34.10
CA VAL A 203 -12.68 48.20 -34.79
C VAL A 203 -13.18 48.43 -36.21
N CYS A 204 -12.83 49.58 -36.78
CA CYS A 204 -13.14 49.91 -38.17
C CYS A 204 -12.23 49.17 -39.16
N ASP A 205 -12.80 48.63 -40.23
CA ASP A 205 -12.05 48.18 -41.40
C ASP A 205 -11.84 49.31 -42.42
N ALA A 206 -11.14 49.02 -43.52
CA ALA A 206 -10.88 49.99 -44.59
C ALA A 206 -12.14 50.33 -45.42
N ASP A 207 -13.14 49.45 -45.41
CA ASP A 207 -14.39 49.59 -46.17
C ASP A 207 -15.47 50.36 -45.37
N GLY A 208 -15.20 50.68 -44.10
CA GLY A 208 -16.04 51.51 -43.24
C GLY A 208 -17.06 50.70 -42.43
N ALA A 209 -16.89 49.38 -42.34
CA ALA A 209 -17.66 48.51 -41.47
C ALA A 209 -16.95 48.34 -40.11
N VAL A 210 -17.71 47.90 -39.11
CA VAL A 210 -17.17 47.44 -37.83
C VAL A 210 -16.87 45.96 -37.94
N VAL A 211 -15.66 45.56 -37.58
CA VAL A 211 -15.21 44.17 -37.51
C VAL A 211 -14.70 43.85 -36.11
N GLU A 212 -14.89 42.61 -35.68
CA GLU A 212 -14.31 42.08 -34.45
C GLU A 212 -12.92 41.53 -34.74
N VAL A 213 -11.95 41.91 -33.91
CA VAL A 213 -10.58 41.41 -33.93
C VAL A 213 -10.30 40.77 -32.58
N ASN A 214 -9.68 39.59 -32.57
CA ASN A 214 -9.23 38.92 -31.34
C ASN A 214 -8.47 39.93 -30.46
N GLN A 215 -8.92 40.06 -29.22
CA GLN A 215 -8.23 40.77 -28.16
C GLN A 215 -8.16 39.87 -26.93
N ASP A 216 -7.18 38.96 -26.89
CA ASP A 216 -7.01 38.00 -25.79
C ASP A 216 -6.65 38.67 -24.42
N ASP A 217 -6.42 39.99 -24.34
CA ASP A 217 -6.33 40.73 -23.07
C ASP A 217 -7.71 41.19 -22.54
N ASP A 218 -8.78 41.13 -23.36
CA ASP A 218 -10.18 41.42 -22.97
C ASP A 218 -10.83 40.21 -22.26
N VAL A 219 -10.25 39.84 -21.12
CA VAL A 219 -10.56 38.60 -20.41
C VAL A 219 -11.96 38.67 -19.75
N PRO A 220 -12.84 37.68 -19.98
CA PRO A 220 -14.15 37.60 -19.31
C PRO A 220 -13.99 37.47 -17.79
N ASN A 221 -15.04 37.71 -17.01
CA ASN A 221 -14.99 37.45 -15.57
C ASN A 221 -16.30 36.84 -15.06
N ASP A 222 -16.30 35.53 -14.79
CA ASP A 222 -17.47 34.82 -14.26
C ASP A 222 -17.68 35.04 -12.74
N ARG A 223 -16.71 35.69 -12.09
CA ARG A 223 -16.62 35.96 -10.63
C ARG A 223 -16.43 34.71 -9.76
N SER A 224 -16.04 33.58 -10.33
CA SER A 224 -15.64 32.39 -9.60
C SER A 224 -14.15 32.44 -9.29
N GLU A 225 -13.78 32.32 -8.02
CA GLU A 225 -12.38 32.15 -7.61
C GLU A 225 -11.84 30.74 -7.95
N CYS A 226 -12.70 29.87 -8.50
CA CYS A 226 -12.39 28.48 -8.83
C CYS A 226 -12.27 28.20 -10.34
N THR A 227 -12.34 29.23 -11.17
CA THR A 227 -12.00 29.18 -12.60
C THR A 227 -10.83 30.12 -12.87
N ILE A 228 -10.08 29.80 -13.92
CA ILE A 228 -9.14 30.71 -14.56
C ILE A 228 -9.89 31.29 -15.76
N ASP A 229 -10.33 32.53 -15.59
CA ASP A 229 -10.80 33.36 -16.68
C ASP A 229 -9.67 33.55 -17.71
N ALA A 230 -9.96 33.27 -18.99
CA ALA A 230 -9.02 33.46 -20.07
C ALA A 230 -9.73 33.73 -21.40
N CYS A 231 -9.00 34.34 -22.33
CA CYS A 231 -9.30 34.32 -23.76
C CYS A 231 -8.31 33.41 -24.46
N VAL A 232 -8.80 32.62 -25.43
CA VAL A 232 -7.95 31.82 -26.31
C VAL A 232 -8.48 31.94 -27.73
N ASP A 233 -7.67 32.51 -28.62
CA ASP A 233 -8.02 32.76 -30.03
C ASP A 233 -9.32 33.59 -30.18
N GLY A 234 -9.54 34.56 -29.28
CA GLY A 234 -10.75 35.40 -29.27
C GLY A 234 -12.01 34.67 -28.77
N SER A 235 -11.85 33.57 -28.03
CA SER A 235 -12.96 32.81 -27.43
C SER A 235 -12.88 32.81 -25.89
N PRO A 236 -13.95 33.21 -25.18
CA PRO A 236 -14.04 33.11 -23.73
C PRO A 236 -13.83 31.70 -23.18
N ARG A 237 -13.04 31.58 -22.11
CA ARG A 237 -12.73 30.34 -21.39
C ARG A 237 -12.75 30.56 -19.88
N HIS A 238 -13.33 29.59 -19.17
CA HIS A 238 -13.38 29.53 -17.70
C HIS A 238 -12.94 28.13 -17.28
N ASP A 239 -11.63 27.88 -17.32
CA ASP A 239 -11.07 26.55 -17.05
C ASP A 239 -10.92 26.36 -15.54
N PRO A 240 -11.34 25.24 -14.91
CA PRO A 240 -11.21 25.05 -13.47
C PRO A 240 -9.76 25.19 -12.96
N VAL A 241 -9.59 25.87 -11.81
CA VAL A 241 -8.32 25.88 -11.07
C VAL A 241 -7.99 24.48 -10.52
N ALA A 242 -6.77 24.32 -9.97
CA ALA A 242 -6.39 23.08 -9.32
C ALA A 242 -7.34 22.71 -8.17
N VAL A 243 -7.75 21.44 -8.12
CA VAL A 243 -8.63 20.91 -7.07
C VAL A 243 -8.02 21.14 -5.69
N GLY A 244 -8.81 21.65 -4.75
CA GLY A 244 -8.34 22.04 -3.42
C GLY A 244 -7.71 23.43 -3.31
N THR A 245 -7.76 24.25 -4.38
CA THR A 245 -7.48 25.69 -4.27
C THR A 245 -8.47 26.33 -3.29
N VAL A 246 -7.99 27.14 -2.35
CA VAL A 246 -8.85 27.80 -1.35
C VAL A 246 -9.62 28.95 -2.00
N CYS A 247 -10.90 29.07 -1.67
CA CYS A 247 -11.81 30.09 -2.18
C CYS A 247 -12.70 30.69 -1.06
N SER A 248 -13.19 31.90 -1.29
CA SER A 248 -13.80 32.80 -0.31
C SER A 248 -15.28 32.49 -0.03
N LEU A 249 -15.61 31.23 0.23
CA LEU A 249 -16.89 30.86 0.84
C LEU A 249 -16.86 31.17 2.35
N ALA A 250 -18.03 31.35 2.97
CA ALA A 250 -18.12 31.49 4.42
C ALA A 250 -17.46 30.29 5.12
N ASP A 251 -16.64 30.59 6.14
CA ASP A 251 -15.77 29.66 6.89
C ASP A 251 -14.63 28.97 6.11
N GLY A 252 -14.47 29.28 4.81
CA GLY A 252 -13.37 28.85 3.95
C GLY A 252 -13.76 27.68 3.04
N GLY A 253 -13.75 27.90 1.72
CA GLY A 253 -14.10 26.89 0.72
C GLY A 253 -12.88 26.34 -0.02
N LEU A 254 -13.12 25.26 -0.77
CA LEU A 254 -12.18 24.58 -1.66
C LEU A 254 -12.78 24.44 -3.05
N CYS A 255 -11.96 24.56 -4.09
CA CYS A 255 -12.39 24.39 -5.48
C CYS A 255 -12.49 22.91 -5.85
N ASN A 256 -13.65 22.48 -6.33
CA ASN A 256 -13.87 21.12 -6.82
C ASN A 256 -13.43 20.95 -8.30
N PRO A 257 -13.44 19.71 -8.86
CA PRO A 257 -13.04 19.46 -10.25
C PRO A 257 -13.88 20.14 -11.34
N LEU A 258 -15.00 20.77 -10.98
CA LEU A 258 -15.90 21.48 -11.90
C LEU A 258 -15.72 23.00 -11.82
N GLY A 259 -14.75 23.51 -11.07
CA GLY A 259 -14.52 24.95 -10.90
C GLY A 259 -15.54 25.63 -9.99
N VAL A 260 -16.16 24.87 -9.08
CA VAL A 260 -17.13 25.40 -8.09
C VAL A 260 -16.49 25.43 -6.71
N CYS A 261 -16.65 26.55 -6.00
CA CYS A 261 -16.25 26.72 -4.62
C CYS A 261 -17.24 25.99 -3.69
N VAL A 262 -16.75 25.01 -2.93
CA VAL A 262 -17.53 24.14 -2.03
C VAL A 262 -16.90 24.08 -0.63
N PRO A 263 -17.66 23.83 0.45
CA PRO A 263 -17.10 23.80 1.81
C PRO A 263 -16.17 22.61 2.09
N CYS A 264 -16.24 21.50 1.31
CA CYS A 264 -15.38 20.34 1.52
C CYS A 264 -15.17 19.53 0.23
N LEU A 265 -14.07 18.78 0.19
CA LEU A 265 -13.74 17.78 -0.83
C LEU A 265 -13.55 16.38 -0.23
N VAL A 266 -13.09 16.32 1.02
CA VAL A 266 -12.95 15.10 1.83
C VAL A 266 -13.53 15.33 3.22
N ASP A 267 -13.85 14.23 3.91
CA ASP A 267 -14.36 14.23 5.29
C ASP A 267 -13.57 15.16 6.23
N ALA A 268 -12.24 15.11 6.16
CA ALA A 268 -11.33 15.86 7.02
C ALA A 268 -11.34 17.39 6.82
N ASP A 269 -11.97 17.89 5.75
CA ASP A 269 -12.17 19.34 5.57
C ASP A 269 -13.30 19.88 6.47
N CYS A 270 -14.19 19.00 6.94
CA CYS A 270 -15.34 19.37 7.77
C CYS A 270 -15.02 19.26 9.27
N PRO A 271 -15.46 20.22 10.11
CA PRO A 271 -15.39 20.10 11.58
C PRO A 271 -16.14 18.88 12.16
N SER A 272 -17.07 18.31 11.40
CA SER A 272 -17.81 17.09 11.73
C SER A 272 -17.16 15.79 11.24
N GLU A 273 -16.05 15.89 10.49
CA GLU A 273 -15.41 14.77 9.77
C GLU A 273 -16.34 14.03 8.78
N VAL A 274 -17.38 14.70 8.25
CA VAL A 274 -18.33 14.11 7.29
C VAL A 274 -18.61 15.07 6.12
N CYS A 275 -18.08 14.75 4.94
CA CYS A 275 -18.30 15.48 3.69
C CYS A 275 -19.11 14.63 2.71
N ILE A 276 -20.36 15.03 2.44
CA ILE A 276 -21.25 14.31 1.52
C ILE A 276 -21.67 15.28 0.41
N GLU A 277 -21.48 14.87 -0.85
CA GLU A 277 -21.80 15.68 -2.05
C GLU A 277 -21.20 17.11 -2.00
N TYR A 278 -19.98 17.22 -1.48
CA TYR A 278 -19.25 18.47 -1.23
C TYR A 278 -19.89 19.41 -0.20
N ALA A 279 -20.78 18.90 0.67
CA ALA A 279 -21.36 19.63 1.79
C ALA A 279 -21.01 18.96 3.13
N CYS A 280 -20.52 19.76 4.09
CA CYS A 280 -20.32 19.30 5.45
C CYS A 280 -21.66 19.00 6.12
N GLN A 281 -21.79 17.79 6.67
CA GLN A 281 -22.98 17.38 7.41
C GLN A 281 -22.82 17.74 8.89
N GLU A 282 -23.95 17.92 9.59
CA GLU A 282 -23.95 18.04 11.05
C GLU A 282 -23.54 16.71 11.71
N PRO A 283 -22.79 16.73 12.83
CA PRO A 283 -22.51 15.54 13.64
C PRO A 283 -23.79 14.77 14.01
N SER A 284 -23.78 13.44 13.90
CA SER A 284 -24.96 12.61 14.17
C SER A 284 -24.61 11.35 14.95
N CYS A 285 -25.36 11.09 16.03
CA CYS A 285 -25.24 9.94 16.93
C CYS A 285 -25.55 8.55 16.31
N THR A 286 -25.44 8.41 14.99
CA THR A 286 -25.62 7.18 14.21
C THR A 286 -24.82 7.21 12.88
N ASP A 287 -23.83 8.10 12.73
CA ASP A 287 -23.03 8.22 11.51
C ASP A 287 -21.77 7.33 11.50
N GLY A 288 -21.44 6.70 12.63
CA GLY A 288 -20.31 5.79 12.78
C GLY A 288 -18.96 6.48 12.97
N ARG A 289 -18.94 7.80 13.19
CA ARG A 289 -17.75 8.60 13.55
C ARG A 289 -17.73 8.92 15.05
N LEU A 290 -16.67 9.60 15.48
CA LEU A 290 -16.55 10.18 16.82
C LEU A 290 -16.38 11.69 16.61
N ASN A 291 -17.50 12.42 16.58
CA ASN A 291 -17.54 13.83 16.21
C ASN A 291 -18.41 14.66 17.19
N GLY A 292 -18.49 15.98 16.98
CA GLY A 292 -19.31 16.85 17.82
C GLY A 292 -18.86 16.88 19.29
N ASP A 293 -19.76 16.54 20.21
CA ASP A 293 -19.47 16.44 21.66
C ASP A 293 -19.47 15.00 22.21
N GLU A 294 -19.38 14.01 21.32
CA GLU A 294 -19.36 12.59 21.68
C GLU A 294 -18.15 12.15 22.52
N SER A 295 -18.34 11.07 23.27
CA SER A 295 -17.29 10.46 24.12
C SER A 295 -16.88 9.04 23.69
N GLY A 296 -17.65 8.47 22.78
CA GLY A 296 -17.44 7.20 22.08
C GLY A 296 -18.26 7.26 20.79
N ILE A 297 -17.92 6.44 19.79
CA ILE A 297 -18.58 6.50 18.48
C ILE A 297 -20.10 6.36 18.64
N ASP A 298 -20.86 7.30 18.07
CA ASP A 298 -22.32 7.37 18.14
C ASP A 298 -22.88 7.53 19.59
N CYS A 299 -22.09 8.01 20.56
CA CYS A 299 -22.54 8.08 21.97
C CYS A 299 -21.88 9.11 22.90
N GLY A 300 -22.64 9.47 23.93
CA GLY A 300 -22.23 10.37 25.01
C GLY A 300 -22.51 11.84 24.69
N GLY A 301 -21.66 12.72 25.21
CA GLY A 301 -21.89 14.16 25.12
C GLY A 301 -23.18 14.61 25.77
N SER A 302 -23.73 15.71 25.25
CA SER A 302 -24.97 16.34 25.71
C SER A 302 -26.18 15.90 24.90
N PHE A 303 -25.95 15.44 23.66
CA PHE A 303 -27.00 15.15 22.68
C PHE A 303 -27.20 13.66 22.40
N CYS A 304 -26.15 12.83 22.50
CA CYS A 304 -26.23 11.42 22.14
C CYS A 304 -26.58 10.51 23.34
N PRO A 305 -27.07 9.28 23.10
CA PRO A 305 -27.36 8.31 24.17
C PRO A 305 -26.10 8.00 25.00
N THR A 306 -26.27 7.67 26.28
CA THR A 306 -25.15 7.27 27.14
C THR A 306 -24.43 6.06 26.58
N CYS A 307 -23.11 6.15 26.41
CA CYS A 307 -22.28 5.04 25.92
C CYS A 307 -22.44 3.76 26.74
N GLY A 308 -22.52 2.63 26.03
CA GLY A 308 -22.40 1.30 26.63
C GLY A 308 -20.96 0.99 27.06
N ALA A 309 -20.79 -0.18 27.70
CA ALA A 309 -19.48 -0.68 28.10
C ALA A 309 -18.52 -0.82 26.89
N PRO A 310 -17.23 -0.50 27.06
CA PRO A 310 -16.28 -0.50 25.95
C PRO A 310 -16.03 -1.90 25.39
N ALA A 311 -15.83 -1.98 24.07
CA ALA A 311 -15.19 -3.14 23.46
C ALA A 311 -13.77 -3.24 24.05
N THR A 312 -13.48 -4.32 24.76
CA THR A 312 -12.26 -4.46 25.58
C THR A 312 -11.48 -5.69 25.17
N VAL A 313 -10.26 -5.48 24.66
CA VAL A 313 -9.29 -6.56 24.41
C VAL A 313 -8.59 -6.90 25.73
N THR A 314 -8.52 -8.18 26.09
CA THR A 314 -7.89 -8.66 27.33
C THR A 314 -6.60 -9.45 27.07
N SER A 315 -6.48 -10.08 25.89
CA SER A 315 -5.25 -10.73 25.43
C SER A 315 -5.25 -10.88 23.91
N VAL A 316 -4.06 -11.09 23.35
CA VAL A 316 -3.85 -11.52 21.96
C VAL A 316 -3.04 -12.81 21.94
N ASP A 317 -3.12 -13.58 20.86
CA ASP A 317 -2.30 -14.77 20.64
C ASP A 317 -0.83 -14.43 20.34
N TYR A 318 -0.56 -13.34 19.63
CA TYR A 318 0.79 -12.81 19.35
C TYR A 318 0.98 -11.38 19.90
N PRO A 319 1.53 -11.21 21.12
CA PRO A 319 1.86 -9.88 21.68
C PRO A 319 2.96 -9.14 20.91
N VAL A 320 3.83 -9.90 20.24
CA VAL A 320 4.76 -9.43 19.21
C VAL A 320 4.25 -9.99 17.88
N ILE A 321 3.72 -9.13 17.01
CA ILE A 321 3.03 -9.50 15.78
C ILE A 321 3.77 -9.00 14.54
N ALA A 322 4.05 -9.91 13.60
CA ALA A 322 4.64 -9.57 12.32
C ALA A 322 3.64 -8.91 11.36
N LEU A 323 4.11 -7.93 10.59
CA LEU A 323 3.43 -7.44 9.39
C LEU A 323 3.09 -8.62 8.46
N GLY A 324 1.87 -8.68 7.94
CA GLY A 324 1.34 -9.81 7.16
C GLY A 324 0.90 -11.03 7.99
N GLY A 325 1.21 -11.08 9.29
CA GLY A 325 0.75 -12.14 10.18
C GLY A 325 -0.71 -11.99 10.60
N ALA A 326 -1.35 -13.11 10.94
CA ALA A 326 -2.68 -13.14 11.54
C ALA A 326 -2.63 -12.78 13.03
N LEU A 327 -3.69 -12.17 13.56
CA LEU A 327 -3.77 -11.79 14.98
C LEU A 327 -5.18 -12.07 15.51
N VAL A 328 -5.27 -12.87 16.57
CA VAL A 328 -6.54 -13.19 17.24
C VAL A 328 -6.65 -12.37 18.53
N LEU A 329 -7.64 -11.48 18.56
CA LEU A 329 -7.98 -10.68 19.72
C LEU A 329 -8.97 -11.46 20.59
N THR A 330 -8.69 -11.59 21.88
CA THR A 330 -9.61 -12.11 22.89
C THR A 330 -10.05 -10.98 23.82
N GLY A 331 -11.33 -10.94 24.17
CA GLY A 331 -11.89 -9.81 24.90
C GLY A 331 -13.38 -9.93 25.20
N THR A 332 -14.09 -8.81 25.22
CA THR A 332 -15.54 -8.71 25.46
C THR A 332 -16.16 -7.54 24.71
N GLY A 333 -17.43 -7.66 24.29
CA GLY A 333 -18.19 -6.57 23.70
C GLY A 333 -17.83 -6.28 22.23
N PHE A 334 -17.36 -7.29 21.50
CA PHE A 334 -16.97 -7.19 20.09
C PHE A 334 -18.15 -7.31 19.11
N THR A 335 -19.33 -7.76 19.56
CA THR A 335 -20.51 -7.88 18.68
C THR A 335 -20.91 -6.51 18.14
N GLY A 336 -20.90 -6.34 16.81
CA GLY A 336 -21.21 -5.06 16.16
C GLY A 336 -20.04 -4.08 16.10
N ALA A 337 -18.80 -4.51 16.38
CA ALA A 337 -17.62 -3.73 16.02
C ALA A 337 -17.61 -3.43 14.51
N THR A 338 -17.40 -2.17 14.14
CA THR A 338 -17.38 -1.70 12.74
C THR A 338 -15.97 -1.50 12.21
N GLN A 339 -14.99 -1.32 13.10
CA GLN A 339 -13.62 -1.04 12.73
C GLN A 339 -12.66 -1.59 13.80
N VAL A 340 -11.53 -2.14 13.36
CA VAL A 340 -10.39 -2.45 14.22
C VAL A 340 -9.19 -1.67 13.70
N ILE A 341 -8.57 -0.89 14.57
CA ILE A 341 -7.37 -0.10 14.27
C ILE A 341 -6.19 -0.75 15.01
N VAL A 342 -5.05 -0.84 14.34
CA VAL A 342 -3.77 -1.14 14.98
C VAL A 342 -2.82 0.01 14.67
N GLY A 343 -2.35 0.69 15.70
CA GLY A 343 -1.62 1.95 15.60
C GLY A 343 -2.47 3.04 14.95
N TYR A 344 -2.23 3.30 13.67
CA TYR A 344 -2.90 4.33 12.85
C TYR A 344 -3.51 3.75 11.57
N ARG A 345 -3.67 2.41 11.49
CA ARG A 345 -4.24 1.72 10.32
C ARG A 345 -5.44 0.87 10.70
N THR A 346 -6.56 1.11 10.02
CA THR A 346 -7.68 0.16 9.96
C THR A 346 -7.20 -1.18 9.41
N GLN A 347 -7.59 -2.27 10.07
CA GLN A 347 -7.34 -3.63 9.63
C GLN A 347 -8.62 -4.26 9.08
N SER A 348 -8.48 -5.18 8.12
CA SER A 348 -9.54 -6.14 7.81
C SER A 348 -9.68 -7.12 8.98
N PHE A 349 -10.91 -7.46 9.37
CA PHE A 349 -11.18 -8.34 10.51
C PHE A 349 -12.50 -9.09 10.34
N THR A 350 -12.63 -10.18 11.10
CA THR A 350 -13.87 -10.94 11.29
C THR A 350 -14.24 -10.92 12.77
N VAL A 351 -15.51 -10.67 13.10
CA VAL A 351 -16.03 -10.89 14.46
C VAL A 351 -16.47 -12.34 14.57
N ASP A 352 -15.65 -13.19 15.19
CA ASP A 352 -15.94 -14.61 15.35
C ASP A 352 -16.96 -14.85 16.48
N SER A 353 -16.92 -14.01 17.52
CA SER A 353 -17.89 -13.98 18.61
C SER A 353 -17.81 -12.66 19.38
N ASP A 354 -18.69 -12.43 20.37
CA ASP A 354 -18.60 -11.25 21.25
C ASP A 354 -17.26 -11.14 22.02
N THR A 355 -16.53 -12.24 22.13
CA THR A 355 -15.27 -12.36 22.87
C THR A 355 -14.05 -12.62 22.00
N GLN A 356 -14.21 -12.75 20.67
CA GLN A 356 -13.12 -13.04 19.74
C GLN A 356 -13.26 -12.32 18.40
N ILE A 357 -12.16 -11.69 17.96
CA ILE A 357 -11.99 -11.11 16.63
C ILE A 357 -10.72 -11.71 16.00
N THR A 358 -10.78 -12.04 14.72
CA THR A 358 -9.61 -12.46 13.93
C THR A 358 -9.27 -11.41 12.88
N ILE A 359 -8.03 -10.92 12.92
CA ILE A 359 -7.39 -10.17 11.83
C ILE A 359 -6.61 -11.20 11.00
N PRO A 360 -6.99 -11.50 9.73
CA PRO A 360 -6.37 -12.57 8.96
C PRO A 360 -4.95 -12.25 8.49
N ALA A 361 -4.63 -10.96 8.30
CA ALA A 361 -3.28 -10.47 7.98
C ALA A 361 -3.17 -9.00 8.37
N LEU A 362 -2.13 -8.63 9.12
CA LEU A 362 -1.86 -7.25 9.51
C LEU A 362 -1.29 -6.43 8.34
N SER A 363 -1.79 -5.21 8.11
CA SER A 363 -1.38 -4.36 6.98
C SER A 363 0.13 -4.09 6.95
N GLY A 364 0.77 -4.39 5.81
CA GLY A 364 2.23 -4.32 5.64
C GLY A 364 2.85 -2.92 5.54
N ASP A 365 2.01 -1.88 5.49
CA ASP A 365 2.41 -0.47 5.33
C ASP A 365 2.57 0.28 6.67
N MET A 366 2.43 -0.43 7.79
CA MET A 366 2.63 0.13 9.12
C MET A 366 4.12 0.15 9.51
N GLU A 367 4.56 1.22 10.17
CA GLU A 367 5.88 1.27 10.78
C GLU A 367 5.97 0.31 12.00
N PRO A 368 7.01 -0.52 12.13
CA PRO A 368 7.26 -1.34 13.32
C PRO A 368 7.40 -0.55 14.63
N GLY A 369 7.11 -1.18 15.76
CA GLY A 369 7.20 -0.61 17.11
C GLY A 369 5.99 -0.95 17.97
N GLU A 370 5.90 -0.35 19.15
CA GLU A 370 4.73 -0.46 20.03
C GLU A 370 3.53 0.28 19.42
N ARG A 371 2.37 -0.37 19.37
CA ARG A 371 1.13 0.10 18.74
C ARG A 371 -0.06 -0.29 19.59
N ASP A 372 -1.04 0.60 19.71
CA ASP A 372 -2.32 0.28 20.34
C ASP A 372 -3.27 -0.40 19.36
N VAL A 373 -3.91 -1.48 19.80
CA VAL A 373 -5.11 -2.06 19.18
C VAL A 373 -6.32 -1.35 19.74
N VAL A 374 -7.21 -0.86 18.86
CA VAL A 374 -8.48 -0.24 19.22
C VAL A 374 -9.61 -0.96 18.48
N VAL A 375 -10.62 -1.40 19.21
CA VAL A 375 -11.84 -2.00 18.64
C VAL A 375 -12.96 -0.97 18.76
N ASN A 376 -13.37 -0.44 17.61
CA ASN A 376 -14.39 0.59 17.51
C ASN A 376 -15.76 -0.05 17.30
N ARG A 377 -16.71 0.30 18.17
CA ARG A 377 -18.09 -0.18 18.15
C ARG A 377 -19.05 0.99 18.41
N PRO A 378 -20.00 1.28 17.50
CA PRO A 378 -21.09 2.22 17.72
C PRO A 378 -21.82 2.02 19.05
N GLY A 379 -22.16 3.12 19.71
CA GLY A 379 -22.85 3.13 20.99
C GLY A 379 -21.95 2.72 22.18
N ALA A 380 -20.63 2.82 22.05
CA ALA A 380 -19.67 2.38 23.07
C ALA A 380 -18.48 3.31 23.24
N LEU A 381 -17.90 3.31 24.44
CA LEU A 381 -16.56 3.85 24.65
C LEU A 381 -15.51 2.96 23.94
N SER A 382 -14.42 3.56 23.49
CA SER A 382 -13.25 2.80 22.99
C SER A 382 -12.30 2.42 24.14
N SER A 383 -11.53 1.35 23.96
CA SER A 383 -10.39 1.03 24.82
C SER A 383 -9.18 0.64 23.97
N THR A 384 -7.98 0.75 24.54
CA THR A 384 -6.72 0.42 23.86
C THR A 384 -6.05 -0.80 24.49
N PHE A 385 -5.33 -1.57 23.68
CA PHE A 385 -4.51 -2.70 24.14
C PHE A 385 -3.17 -2.71 23.38
N PRO A 386 -2.02 -2.69 24.07
CA PRO A 386 -0.71 -2.56 23.42
C PRO A 386 -0.25 -3.89 22.78
N VAL A 387 0.29 -3.80 21.57
CA VAL A 387 1.03 -4.87 20.88
C VAL A 387 2.33 -4.31 20.30
N THR A 388 3.31 -5.18 20.05
CA THR A 388 4.54 -4.78 19.34
C THR A 388 4.48 -5.29 17.91
N VAL A 389 4.40 -4.38 16.93
CA VAL A 389 4.41 -4.71 15.50
C VAL A 389 5.86 -4.82 15.02
N ILE A 390 6.20 -5.89 14.31
CA ILE A 390 7.56 -6.14 13.78
C ILE A 390 7.57 -6.36 12.26
N ARG A 391 8.67 -6.00 11.61
CA ARG A 391 9.00 -6.41 10.24
C ARG A 391 9.88 -7.66 10.31
N LEU A 392 9.28 -8.83 10.50
CA LEU A 392 9.99 -10.11 10.59
C LEU A 392 10.54 -10.52 9.22
N GLN A 393 11.87 -10.44 9.04
CA GLN A 393 12.53 -10.68 7.75
C GLN A 393 13.87 -11.40 7.91
N ILE A 394 14.23 -12.24 6.95
CA ILE A 394 15.57 -12.83 6.83
C ILE A 394 16.54 -11.71 6.44
N ASN A 395 17.53 -11.44 7.28
CA ASN A 395 18.50 -10.37 7.10
C ASN A 395 19.77 -10.83 6.39
N GLU A 396 20.30 -12.00 6.76
CA GLU A 396 21.57 -12.53 6.24
C GLU A 396 21.56 -14.06 6.31
N ILE A 397 22.11 -14.74 5.30
CA ILE A 397 22.37 -16.19 5.30
C ILE A 397 23.82 -16.45 4.91
N GLU A 398 24.45 -17.37 5.62
CA GLU A 398 25.81 -17.89 5.39
C GLU A 398 25.69 -19.42 5.49
N ALA A 399 25.86 -20.12 4.37
CA ALA A 399 25.54 -21.53 4.19
C ALA A 399 26.72 -22.39 3.67
N ASP A 400 27.75 -21.79 3.05
CA ASP A 400 28.97 -22.49 2.62
C ASP A 400 30.20 -21.85 3.27
N THR A 401 30.54 -22.28 4.50
CA THR A 401 31.74 -21.76 5.18
C THR A 401 32.94 -22.68 4.97
N PRO A 402 33.93 -22.31 4.12
CA PRO A 402 35.15 -23.09 3.90
C PRO A 402 36.16 -22.93 5.05
N THR A 403 35.70 -23.19 6.28
CA THR A 403 36.51 -23.14 7.50
C THR A 403 37.26 -24.46 7.75
N MET A 404 38.42 -24.37 8.39
CA MET A 404 39.22 -25.52 8.81
C MET A 404 39.46 -25.43 10.32
N PRO A 405 39.36 -26.54 11.08
CA PRO A 405 39.39 -27.94 10.64
C PRO A 405 38.01 -28.58 10.37
N LEU A 406 36.91 -27.84 10.56
CA LEU A 406 35.55 -28.27 10.25
C LEU A 406 34.97 -27.26 9.29
N ASN A 407 34.64 -27.68 8.07
CA ASN A 407 33.80 -26.88 7.17
C ASN A 407 32.44 -26.69 7.83
N ASP A 408 31.75 -25.61 7.44
CA ASP A 408 30.35 -25.38 7.78
C ASP A 408 30.12 -25.21 9.30
N ASP A 409 31.18 -24.95 10.08
CA ASP A 409 31.08 -24.71 11.53
C ASP A 409 30.53 -23.32 11.89
N ARG A 410 30.32 -22.45 10.88
CA ARG A 410 29.89 -21.05 11.03
C ARG A 410 28.66 -20.66 10.21
N GLU A 411 27.85 -21.62 9.78
CA GLU A 411 26.58 -21.32 9.13
C GLU A 411 25.64 -20.54 10.07
N PHE A 412 24.90 -19.58 9.50
CA PHE A 412 23.85 -18.87 10.22
C PHE A 412 22.75 -18.33 9.30
N VAL A 413 21.59 -18.09 9.92
CA VAL A 413 20.51 -17.24 9.40
C VAL A 413 20.30 -16.13 10.43
N GLU A 414 20.48 -14.88 10.01
CA GLU A 414 20.12 -13.73 10.82
C GLU A 414 18.74 -13.20 10.43
N ILE A 415 17.97 -12.76 11.41
CA ILE A 415 16.60 -12.30 11.27
C ILE A 415 16.51 -10.85 11.78
N SER A 416 16.02 -9.94 10.95
CA SER A 416 15.66 -8.57 11.33
C SER A 416 14.19 -8.50 11.73
N THR A 417 13.88 -7.57 12.63
CA THR A 417 12.50 -7.27 13.08
C THR A 417 12.16 -5.79 12.97
N GLY A 418 13.16 -4.93 12.75
CA GLY A 418 13.07 -3.48 12.95
C GLY A 418 12.97 -3.02 14.41
N VAL A 419 12.77 -3.93 15.38
CA VAL A 419 12.48 -3.61 16.79
C VAL A 419 13.47 -4.29 17.74
N ARG A 420 13.95 -3.56 18.74
CA ARG A 420 15.03 -3.98 19.65
C ARG A 420 14.45 -4.74 20.84
N ASN A 421 15.17 -5.74 21.34
CA ASN A 421 14.83 -6.47 22.57
C ASN A 421 13.43 -7.14 22.56
N VAL A 422 12.95 -7.60 21.39
CA VAL A 422 11.67 -8.32 21.26
C VAL A 422 11.90 -9.83 21.18
N SER A 423 11.03 -10.61 21.83
CA SER A 423 11.02 -12.07 21.72
C SER A 423 10.36 -12.49 20.41
N LEU A 424 10.91 -13.52 19.75
CA LEU A 424 10.32 -14.15 18.55
C LEU A 424 9.69 -15.52 18.82
N ALA A 425 9.42 -15.85 20.10
CA ALA A 425 8.67 -17.05 20.47
C ALA A 425 7.33 -17.14 19.72
N GLY A 426 6.95 -18.34 19.28
CA GLY A 426 5.80 -18.56 18.39
C GLY A 426 6.10 -18.44 16.89
N TYR A 427 7.24 -17.88 16.50
CA TYR A 427 7.71 -17.90 15.10
C TYR A 427 8.73 -19.03 14.89
N THR A 428 8.77 -19.59 13.67
CA THR A 428 9.66 -20.69 13.30
C THR A 428 10.44 -20.36 12.03
N LEU A 429 11.75 -20.61 12.05
CA LEU A 429 12.59 -20.73 10.85
C LEU A 429 12.49 -22.18 10.33
N VAL A 430 12.00 -22.35 9.11
CA VAL A 430 11.92 -23.65 8.42
C VAL A 430 12.90 -23.65 7.26
N LEU A 431 13.64 -24.75 7.11
CA LEU A 431 14.59 -24.95 6.03
C LEU A 431 14.13 -26.09 5.12
N PHE A 432 14.13 -25.85 3.82
CA PHE A 432 13.66 -26.76 2.78
C PHE A 432 14.81 -27.22 1.87
N ASN A 433 14.79 -28.51 1.51
CA ASN A 433 15.78 -29.17 0.67
C ASN A 433 15.29 -29.17 -0.79
N GLY A 434 15.87 -28.34 -1.65
CA GLY A 434 15.48 -28.27 -3.06
C GLY A 434 16.21 -29.27 -3.95
N GLY A 435 15.79 -29.39 -5.20
CA GLY A 435 16.23 -30.48 -6.09
C GLY A 435 15.75 -31.87 -5.68
N VAL A 436 14.87 -31.97 -4.67
CA VAL A 436 14.20 -33.19 -4.20
C VAL A 436 12.70 -32.96 -4.31
N SER A 437 11.98 -33.80 -5.08
CA SER A 437 10.55 -33.60 -5.37
C SER A 437 9.68 -33.28 -4.14
N GLY A 438 8.94 -32.17 -4.20
CA GLY A 438 8.13 -31.64 -3.09
C GLY A 438 8.86 -30.74 -2.11
N ASP A 439 10.14 -30.45 -2.38
CA ASP A 439 11.10 -29.63 -1.62
C ASP A 439 10.92 -29.75 -0.10
N PRO A 440 11.15 -30.94 0.48
CA PRO A 440 10.75 -31.24 1.85
C PRO A 440 11.54 -30.42 2.89
N SER A 441 10.85 -30.02 3.96
CA SER A 441 11.49 -29.43 5.13
C SER A 441 12.43 -30.44 5.79
N TYR A 442 13.71 -30.08 5.92
CA TYR A 442 14.68 -30.92 6.64
C TYR A 442 14.85 -30.47 8.10
N ARG A 443 14.50 -29.22 8.41
CA ARG A 443 14.69 -28.62 9.74
C ARG A 443 13.64 -27.54 10.02
N ALA A 444 13.16 -27.48 11.27
CA ALA A 444 12.29 -26.42 11.76
C ALA A 444 12.76 -26.00 13.17
N VAL A 445 13.05 -24.72 13.36
CA VAL A 445 13.67 -24.16 14.57
C VAL A 445 12.79 -23.05 15.12
N GLU A 446 12.31 -23.19 16.37
CA GLU A 446 11.55 -22.13 17.02
C GLU A 446 12.47 -20.96 17.39
N LEU A 447 12.02 -19.74 17.09
CA LEU A 447 12.77 -18.52 17.31
C LEU A 447 12.63 -18.01 18.75
N ASN A 448 12.83 -18.92 19.72
CA ASN A 448 12.79 -18.67 21.17
C ASN A 448 14.01 -17.87 21.67
N GLY A 449 14.33 -16.78 20.98
CA GLY A 449 15.36 -15.81 21.36
C GLY A 449 14.81 -14.39 21.29
N THR A 450 15.61 -13.46 21.82
CA THR A 450 15.29 -12.03 21.87
C THR A 450 16.23 -11.26 20.96
N THR A 451 15.70 -10.31 20.17
CA THR A 451 16.53 -9.48 19.30
C THR A 451 17.51 -8.61 20.08
N ASN A 452 18.68 -8.37 19.50
CA ASN A 452 19.71 -7.52 20.09
C ASN A 452 19.35 -6.02 19.99
N ALA A 453 20.26 -5.16 20.45
CA ALA A 453 20.10 -3.71 20.40
C ALA A 453 19.99 -3.11 18.98
N ALA A 454 20.31 -3.86 17.92
CA ALA A 454 20.12 -3.47 16.52
C ALA A 454 18.77 -3.95 15.94
N GLY A 455 18.04 -4.80 16.66
CA GLY A 455 16.79 -5.42 16.19
C GLY A 455 16.98 -6.74 15.43
N LEU A 456 18.15 -7.38 15.61
CA LEU A 456 18.57 -8.60 14.93
C LEU A 456 18.55 -9.81 15.88
N LEU A 457 18.09 -10.97 15.40
CA LEU A 457 18.23 -12.28 16.06
C LEU A 457 19.12 -13.17 15.21
N LEU A 458 20.23 -13.63 15.79
CA LEU A 458 21.18 -14.53 15.13
C LEU A 458 20.86 -15.99 15.47
N VAL A 459 20.60 -16.80 14.44
CA VAL A 459 20.32 -18.25 14.52
C VAL A 459 21.44 -18.98 13.81
N GLY A 460 22.20 -19.86 14.46
CA GLY A 460 23.39 -20.42 13.81
C GLY A 460 24.15 -21.47 14.59
N ASN A 461 25.32 -21.84 14.05
CA ASN A 461 26.23 -22.79 14.65
C ASN A 461 27.05 -22.18 15.80
N PRO A 462 27.52 -23.00 16.77
CA PRO A 462 28.16 -22.49 17.98
C PRO A 462 29.51 -21.77 17.77
N ALA A 463 30.15 -21.89 16.60
CA ALA A 463 31.41 -21.17 16.30
C ALA A 463 31.19 -19.80 15.63
N VAL A 464 29.95 -19.43 15.31
CA VAL A 464 29.61 -18.07 14.85
C VAL A 464 29.90 -17.06 15.97
N THR A 465 30.42 -15.89 15.60
CA THR A 465 30.76 -14.81 16.54
C THR A 465 30.09 -13.51 16.09
N PRO A 466 29.25 -12.85 16.90
CA PRO A 466 28.88 -13.20 18.27
C PRO A 466 28.11 -14.52 18.35
N GLU A 467 28.05 -15.11 19.55
CA GLU A 467 27.36 -16.38 19.78
C GLU A 467 25.87 -16.28 19.38
N PRO A 468 25.33 -17.19 18.54
CA PRO A 468 23.93 -17.17 18.15
C PRO A 468 22.99 -17.34 19.35
N ALA A 469 21.95 -16.51 19.40
CA ALA A 469 20.93 -16.55 20.43
C ALA A 469 20.05 -17.82 20.34
N VAL A 470 19.95 -18.40 19.14
CA VAL A 470 19.27 -19.67 18.87
C VAL A 470 20.23 -20.57 18.08
N ARG A 471 20.25 -21.87 18.34
CA ARG A 471 21.05 -22.84 17.58
C ARG A 471 20.21 -23.47 16.48
N LEU A 472 20.79 -23.68 15.30
CA LEU A 472 20.15 -24.45 14.21
C LEU A 472 19.89 -25.91 14.62
N ASP A 473 20.81 -26.49 15.39
CA ASP A 473 20.68 -27.83 15.98
C ASP A 473 21.20 -27.83 17.43
N PRO A 474 20.55 -28.53 18.37
CA PRO A 474 21.03 -28.63 19.75
C PRO A 474 22.26 -29.54 19.92
N VAL A 475 22.65 -30.30 18.90
CA VAL A 475 23.74 -31.30 18.95
C VAL A 475 24.75 -31.12 17.81
N ALA A 476 24.29 -30.93 16.57
CA ALA A 476 25.16 -30.74 15.41
C ALA A 476 25.79 -29.34 15.41
N ILE A 477 27.11 -29.28 15.22
CA ILE A 477 27.91 -28.05 15.33
C ILE A 477 28.35 -27.48 13.98
N SER A 478 28.04 -28.18 12.88
CA SER A 478 28.40 -27.85 11.50
C SER A 478 27.47 -28.55 10.51
N ASN A 479 27.38 -28.07 9.27
CA ASN A 479 26.58 -28.65 8.18
C ASN A 479 25.08 -28.78 8.57
N ASN A 480 24.51 -27.66 9.02
CA ASN A 480 23.13 -27.50 9.47
C ASN A 480 22.24 -26.75 8.49
N LEU A 481 22.82 -25.96 7.58
CA LEU A 481 22.22 -25.53 6.32
C LEU A 481 22.65 -26.51 5.22
N GLN A 482 22.23 -26.25 3.98
CA GLN A 482 22.64 -27.02 2.80
C GLN A 482 23.03 -26.03 1.69
N ASN A 483 24.10 -26.35 0.96
CA ASN A 483 24.72 -25.45 0.00
C ASN A 483 24.03 -25.52 -1.39
N GLY A 484 22.95 -26.31 -1.52
CA GLY A 484 22.24 -26.59 -2.76
C GLY A 484 21.40 -25.41 -3.24
N ALA A 485 20.41 -25.69 -4.08
CA ALA A 485 19.34 -24.73 -4.37
C ALA A 485 18.26 -24.94 -3.31
N ASP A 486 18.42 -24.29 -2.15
CA ASP A 486 17.68 -24.57 -0.92
C ASP A 486 16.89 -23.32 -0.47
N ALA A 487 16.05 -23.43 0.56
CA ALA A 487 15.30 -22.27 1.05
C ALA A 487 15.21 -22.16 2.56
N ALA A 488 15.09 -20.92 3.02
CA ALA A 488 14.76 -20.55 4.39
C ALA A 488 13.44 -19.75 4.38
N GLY A 489 12.49 -20.13 5.23
CA GLY A 489 11.22 -19.45 5.41
C GLY A 489 10.92 -19.13 6.87
N LEU A 490 10.38 -17.94 7.14
CA LEU A 490 9.92 -17.50 8.46
C LEU A 490 8.40 -17.63 8.52
N TYR A 491 7.91 -18.43 9.46
CA TYR A 491 6.50 -18.76 9.61
C TYR A 491 5.93 -18.33 10.95
N GLN A 492 4.67 -17.88 10.93
CA GLN A 492 3.86 -17.70 12.13
C GLN A 492 3.22 -19.02 12.56
N ALA A 493 4.05 -19.91 13.09
CA ALA A 493 3.64 -21.20 13.63
C ALA A 493 4.76 -21.79 14.50
N LEU A 494 4.41 -22.77 15.34
CA LEU A 494 5.37 -23.59 16.10
C LEU A 494 5.99 -24.69 15.23
N PRO A 495 7.18 -25.23 15.54
CA PRO A 495 7.85 -26.27 14.74
C PRO A 495 7.03 -27.55 14.57
N ALA A 496 6.09 -27.83 15.47
CA ALA A 496 5.17 -28.96 15.37
C ALA A 496 4.26 -28.91 14.11
N ALA A 497 4.11 -27.75 13.47
CA ALA A 497 3.43 -27.60 12.17
C ALA A 497 4.31 -28.07 10.99
N PHE A 498 5.62 -28.23 11.18
CA PHE A 498 6.59 -28.65 10.16
C PHE A 498 7.42 -29.87 10.60
N PRO A 499 6.81 -31.06 10.79
CA PRO A 499 7.57 -32.30 10.91
C PRO A 499 8.57 -32.47 9.77
N SER A 500 9.71 -33.12 10.02
CA SER A 500 10.69 -33.43 8.96
C SER A 500 10.02 -34.17 7.78
N GLY A 501 10.25 -33.69 6.56
CA GLY A 501 9.58 -34.16 5.36
C GLY A 501 8.29 -33.41 4.99
N THR A 502 7.96 -32.29 5.66
CA THR A 502 6.78 -31.47 5.27
C THR A 502 7.04 -30.80 3.93
N PRO A 503 6.17 -30.96 2.91
CA PRO A 503 6.35 -30.28 1.62
C PRO A 503 6.38 -28.76 1.76
N VAL A 504 7.08 -28.09 0.83
CA VAL A 504 7.14 -26.62 0.80
C VAL A 504 5.74 -25.99 0.74
N THR A 505 5.54 -24.88 1.47
CA THR A 505 4.22 -24.25 1.61
C THR A 505 4.29 -22.76 1.91
N ALA A 506 3.32 -21.99 1.41
CA ALA A 506 3.13 -20.57 1.74
C ALA A 506 2.21 -20.34 2.95
N THR A 507 1.61 -21.40 3.53
CA THR A 507 0.64 -21.27 4.63
C THR A 507 1.31 -20.71 5.88
N HIS A 508 0.83 -19.55 6.36
CA HIS A 508 1.43 -18.76 7.45
C HIS A 508 2.88 -18.28 7.21
N LEU A 509 3.32 -18.22 5.95
CA LEU A 509 4.63 -17.69 5.57
C LEU A 509 4.66 -16.15 5.64
N ILE A 510 5.65 -15.60 6.34
CA ILE A 510 5.85 -14.15 6.50
C ILE A 510 6.93 -13.62 5.56
N ASP A 511 8.11 -14.26 5.56
CA ASP A 511 9.24 -13.92 4.67
C ASP A 511 9.98 -15.19 4.26
N ALA A 512 10.61 -15.18 3.08
CA ALA A 512 11.40 -16.29 2.58
C ALA A 512 12.50 -15.83 1.63
N VAL A 513 13.56 -16.64 1.55
CA VAL A 513 14.56 -16.57 0.49
C VAL A 513 14.90 -17.98 0.03
N VAL A 514 14.91 -18.18 -1.28
CA VAL A 514 15.52 -19.34 -1.93
C VAL A 514 16.96 -18.94 -2.21
N TYR A 515 17.95 -19.75 -1.83
CA TYR A 515 19.36 -19.42 -1.89
C TYR A 515 20.17 -20.56 -2.50
N GLY A 516 21.45 -20.32 -2.80
CA GLY A 516 22.38 -21.41 -3.08
C GLY A 516 23.84 -21.01 -3.19
N ALA A 517 24.71 -21.99 -3.44
CA ALA A 517 26.14 -21.78 -3.65
C ALA A 517 26.55 -21.96 -5.13
N GLY A 518 25.87 -21.28 -6.07
CA GLY A 518 26.14 -21.38 -7.51
C GLY A 518 25.40 -22.54 -8.19
N HIS A 519 24.25 -22.92 -7.66
CA HIS A 519 23.38 -23.97 -8.19
C HIS A 519 22.33 -23.37 -9.15
N ALA A 520 21.77 -24.19 -10.04
CA ALA A 520 20.65 -23.73 -10.87
C ALA A 520 19.44 -23.40 -9.98
N ALA A 521 18.74 -22.30 -10.29
CA ALA A 521 17.63 -21.83 -9.48
C ALA A 521 16.48 -22.86 -9.38
N ASP A 522 16.04 -23.18 -8.17
CA ASP A 522 14.94 -24.13 -7.97
C ASP A 522 13.59 -23.45 -8.23
N ALA A 523 12.90 -23.92 -9.27
CA ALA A 523 11.62 -23.36 -9.69
C ALA A 523 10.45 -23.77 -8.79
N GLU A 524 10.49 -24.93 -8.12
CA GLU A 524 9.41 -25.39 -7.24
C GLU A 524 9.44 -24.59 -5.93
N LEU A 525 10.63 -24.41 -5.32
CA LEU A 525 10.86 -23.49 -4.20
C LEU A 525 10.47 -22.04 -4.52
N LEU A 526 10.92 -21.49 -5.65
CA LEU A 526 10.58 -20.11 -6.05
C LEU A 526 9.06 -19.94 -6.28
N ASN A 527 8.38 -20.94 -6.84
CA ASN A 527 6.93 -20.89 -7.06
C ASN A 527 6.13 -20.95 -5.74
N ALA A 528 6.60 -21.76 -4.78
CA ALA A 528 5.92 -21.95 -3.50
C ALA A 528 6.18 -20.80 -2.51
N LEU A 529 7.42 -20.33 -2.40
CA LEU A 529 7.85 -19.40 -1.35
C LEU A 529 7.97 -17.94 -1.82
N ILE A 530 8.19 -17.69 -3.10
CA ILE A 530 8.35 -16.32 -3.63
C ILE A 530 7.08 -15.90 -4.36
N SER A 531 6.86 -16.36 -5.59
CA SER A 531 5.66 -16.04 -6.38
C SER A 531 5.34 -17.17 -7.36
N SER A 532 4.06 -17.49 -7.52
CA SER A 532 3.58 -18.52 -8.45
C SER A 532 3.50 -18.03 -9.91
N ASP A 533 3.65 -16.72 -10.15
CA ASP A 533 3.80 -16.14 -11.48
C ASP A 533 5.25 -16.32 -11.96
N PRO A 534 5.53 -17.13 -13.01
CA PRO A 534 6.89 -17.40 -13.46
C PRO A 534 7.62 -16.16 -14.01
N GLU A 535 6.90 -15.10 -14.41
CA GLU A 535 7.49 -13.85 -14.92
C GLU A 535 7.75 -12.81 -13.81
N ALA A 536 7.34 -13.10 -12.57
CA ALA A 536 7.48 -12.19 -11.44
C ALA A 536 8.96 -11.88 -11.14
N PRO A 537 9.38 -10.59 -11.16
CA PRO A 537 10.79 -10.22 -11.10
C PRO A 537 11.44 -10.50 -9.74
N GLU A 538 10.65 -10.63 -8.67
CA GLU A 538 11.11 -11.01 -7.32
C GLU A 538 11.62 -12.46 -7.22
N ARG A 539 11.32 -13.33 -8.21
CA ARG A 539 11.73 -14.75 -8.27
C ARG A 539 13.22 -14.89 -8.64
N VAL A 540 14.07 -14.46 -7.73
CA VAL A 540 15.53 -14.60 -7.81
C VAL A 540 16.02 -15.50 -6.69
N GLN A 541 16.87 -16.47 -7.03
CA GLN A 541 17.69 -17.19 -6.08
C GLN A 541 19.04 -16.46 -5.98
N PRO A 542 19.31 -15.64 -4.95
CA PRO A 542 20.66 -15.17 -4.68
C PRO A 542 21.63 -16.33 -4.46
N ASP A 543 22.77 -16.29 -5.14
CA ASP A 543 23.89 -17.21 -4.91
C ASP A 543 24.94 -16.56 -4.00
N GLU A 544 25.36 -17.29 -2.97
CA GLU A 544 26.39 -16.85 -2.01
C GLU A 544 27.76 -16.65 -2.69
N GLY A 545 28.03 -17.42 -3.74
CA GLY A 545 29.24 -17.34 -4.54
C GLY A 545 29.26 -16.22 -5.60
N ASP A 546 28.19 -15.45 -5.79
CA ASP A 546 28.10 -14.41 -6.85
C ASP A 546 28.79 -13.09 -6.45
N THR A 547 30.03 -13.19 -5.95
CA THR A 547 30.94 -12.04 -5.85
C THR A 547 32.22 -12.26 -6.65
N GLY A 548 32.80 -11.16 -7.14
CA GLY A 548 34.17 -11.15 -7.67
C GLY A 548 35.28 -11.36 -6.61
N ALA A 549 34.96 -12.04 -5.50
CA ALA A 549 35.78 -12.34 -4.33
C ALA A 549 36.40 -11.12 -3.61
N LEU A 550 35.74 -10.66 -2.55
CA LEU A 550 36.27 -9.69 -1.58
C LEU A 550 36.69 -10.31 -0.22
N SER A 551 36.35 -11.59 0.00
CA SER A 551 36.56 -12.33 1.26
C SER A 551 36.76 -13.82 0.97
N SER A 552 37.30 -14.58 1.94
CA SER A 552 37.40 -16.04 1.89
C SER A 552 36.16 -16.79 2.39
N THR A 553 35.18 -16.08 2.96
CA THR A 553 33.83 -16.55 3.30
C THR A 553 32.82 -15.50 2.83
N GLN A 554 31.63 -15.92 2.42
CA GLN A 554 30.64 -15.05 1.77
C GLN A 554 29.26 -15.31 2.34
N SER A 555 28.39 -14.31 2.32
CA SER A 555 27.03 -14.40 2.88
C SER A 555 26.05 -13.62 2.03
N ILE A 556 24.85 -14.14 1.89
CA ILE A 556 23.73 -13.51 1.21
C ILE A 556 23.08 -12.48 2.15
N GLN A 557 23.42 -11.21 1.98
CA GLN A 557 22.92 -10.09 2.80
C GLN A 557 21.74 -9.38 2.12
N ARG A 558 20.69 -9.11 2.89
CA ARG A 558 19.59 -8.22 2.50
C ARG A 558 20.08 -6.77 2.37
N CYS A 559 19.68 -6.08 1.31
CA CYS A 559 20.09 -4.72 0.99
C CYS A 559 18.98 -3.65 1.14
N ALA A 560 17.72 -4.06 1.28
CA ALA A 560 16.57 -3.21 1.61
C ALA A 560 15.41 -4.02 2.20
N ASP A 561 14.51 -3.33 2.92
CA ASP A 561 13.27 -3.89 3.47
C ASP A 561 12.33 -4.38 2.36
N GLY A 562 11.85 -5.62 2.47
CA GLY A 562 10.79 -6.18 1.62
C GLY A 562 10.60 -7.67 1.90
N VAL A 563 9.37 -8.19 1.81
CA VAL A 563 9.13 -9.62 2.03
C VAL A 563 9.22 -10.38 0.72
N ARG A 564 9.78 -11.60 0.76
CA ARG A 564 9.76 -12.59 -0.33
C ARG A 564 10.24 -12.02 -1.67
N ASP A 565 11.40 -11.34 -1.67
CA ASP A 565 12.01 -10.79 -2.89
C ASP A 565 13.52 -11.02 -2.92
N GLY A 566 13.95 -11.95 -3.78
CA GLY A 566 15.36 -12.32 -3.94
C GLY A 566 16.22 -11.21 -4.52
N ARG A 567 15.64 -10.24 -5.24
CA ARG A 567 16.37 -9.07 -5.77
C ARG A 567 16.88 -8.16 -4.66
N LEU A 568 16.36 -8.29 -3.44
CA LEU A 568 16.77 -7.53 -2.27
C LEU A 568 17.97 -8.15 -1.53
N PHE A 569 18.63 -9.17 -2.10
CA PHE A 569 19.79 -9.83 -1.50
C PHE A 569 21.04 -9.76 -2.39
N ARG A 570 22.22 -9.64 -1.79
CA ARG A 570 23.53 -9.66 -2.48
C ARG A 570 24.55 -10.41 -1.65
N ALA A 571 25.41 -11.17 -2.30
CA ALA A 571 26.56 -11.79 -1.65
C ALA A 571 27.59 -10.73 -1.20
N ALA A 572 28.14 -10.89 0.00
CA ALA A 572 29.07 -9.97 0.64
C ALA A 572 29.93 -10.70 1.71
N ALA A 573 30.79 -9.97 2.43
CA ALA A 573 31.52 -10.52 3.57
C ALA A 573 30.63 -10.56 4.83
N PRO A 574 30.58 -11.67 5.59
CA PRO A 574 29.62 -11.87 6.68
C PRO A 574 29.58 -10.79 7.78
N THR A 575 28.37 -10.44 8.21
CA THR A 575 28.09 -9.42 9.24
C THR A 575 27.27 -9.90 10.45
N PRO A 576 27.47 -11.12 11.00
CA PRO A 576 26.64 -11.65 12.07
C PRO A 576 26.56 -10.72 13.30
N GLY A 577 25.33 -10.46 13.77
CA GLY A 577 25.02 -9.56 14.88
C GLY A 577 25.15 -8.07 14.55
N ALA A 578 25.50 -7.70 13.31
CA ALA A 578 25.78 -6.34 12.87
C ALA A 578 24.90 -5.94 11.68
N ARG A 579 25.03 -4.70 11.20
CA ARG A 579 24.29 -4.26 10.02
C ARG A 579 25.00 -4.70 8.75
N ASN A 580 24.24 -5.25 7.82
CA ASN A 580 24.65 -5.56 6.46
C ASN A 580 25.36 -4.37 5.79
N THR A 581 26.33 -4.67 4.94
CA THR A 581 27.19 -3.66 4.28
C THR A 581 26.76 -3.32 2.86
N VAL A 582 25.84 -4.11 2.29
CA VAL A 582 25.34 -3.99 0.93
C VAL A 582 24.25 -2.92 0.77
N ARG A 583 24.06 -2.46 -0.47
CA ARG A 583 22.95 -1.60 -0.92
C ARG A 583 22.37 -2.17 -2.19
N CYS A 584 21.05 -2.02 -2.37
CA CYS A 584 20.42 -2.43 -3.62
C CYS A 584 20.78 -1.43 -4.75
N PRO A 585 20.72 -1.85 -6.03
CA PRO A 585 20.98 -0.99 -7.18
C PRO A 585 20.04 0.21 -7.30
#